data_AF-A0A8H2E040-F1
#
_entry.id   AF-A0A8H2E040-F1
#
_cell.length_a   1.000
_cell.length_b   1.000
_cell.length_c   1.000
_cell.angle_alpha   90.00
_cell.angle_beta   90.00
_cell.angle_gamma   90.00
#
_symmetry.space_group_name_H-M   'P 1'
#
loop_
_entity.id
_entity.type
_entity.pdbx_description
1 polymer ?
#
loop_
_entity_poly.entity_id
_entity_poly.type
_entity_poly.pdbx_seq_one_letter_code
_entity_poly.pdbx_strand_id
1 'polypeptide(L)'
;MATKKNVDLNDKRVQKYLASLNPNMKELANTIFCSDLTDERKARFEAETTAYKEIRKLAKEEVKVRVGATLETTWLAMRNTVIGVHIAYTITHSLPLFQKGEYIDHEHLTRILDSISAQKIFRNQASYPEPFQPFAFWLWTNHLEGSRKTVGGSKD
;
A
#
# COMPACT_ATOMS: atom_id res chain seq x y z
N MET A 1 15.54 14.20 -15.02
CA MET A 1 15.65 12.95 -14.24
C MET A 1 15.14 13.22 -12.84
N ALA A 2 14.11 12.50 -12.38
CA ALA A 2 13.63 12.64 -11.00
C ALA A 2 14.65 11.97 -10.06
N THR A 3 15.11 12.69 -9.04
CA THR A 3 16.02 12.14 -8.03
C THR A 3 15.28 11.05 -7.25
N LYS A 4 15.81 9.83 -7.26
CA LYS A 4 15.29 8.73 -6.44
C LYS A 4 15.44 9.11 -4.96
N LYS A 5 14.33 9.11 -4.22
CA LYS A 5 14.30 9.56 -2.82
C LYS A 5 14.44 8.36 -1.90
N ASN A 6 15.53 8.34 -1.13
CA ASN A 6 15.73 7.36 -0.07
C ASN A 6 14.89 7.73 1.17
N VAL A 7 14.55 6.73 1.97
CA VAL A 7 13.81 6.92 3.22
C VAL A 7 14.75 7.46 4.28
N ASP A 8 14.37 8.59 4.91
CA ASP A 8 15.04 9.08 6.11
C ASP A 8 14.40 8.42 7.35
N LEU A 9 15.14 7.51 7.98
CA LEU A 9 14.68 6.80 9.18
C LEU A 9 14.53 7.71 10.40
N ASN A 10 15.14 8.90 10.41
CA ASN A 10 15.00 9.85 11.52
C ASN A 10 13.77 10.76 11.35
N ASP A 11 13.08 10.73 10.20
CA ASP A 11 11.84 11.50 10.00
C ASP A 11 10.74 10.93 10.90
N LYS A 12 10.23 11.76 11.82
CA LYS A 12 9.13 11.39 12.75
C LYS A 12 7.89 10.87 12.03
N ARG A 13 7.63 11.31 10.80
CA ARG A 13 6.52 10.81 9.98
C ARG A 13 6.77 9.38 9.50
N VAL A 14 7.99 9.08 9.08
CA VAL A 14 8.41 7.71 8.71
C VAL A 14 8.20 6.78 9.89
N GLN A 15 8.68 7.17 11.08
CA GLN A 15 8.49 6.39 12.30
C GLN A 15 7.01 6.20 12.64
N LYS A 16 6.19 7.24 12.50
CA LYS A 16 4.73 7.16 12.71
C LYS A 16 4.07 6.15 11.75
N TYR A 17 4.45 6.15 10.47
CA TYR A 17 3.89 5.20 9.50
C TYR A 17 4.29 3.76 9.82
N LEU A 18 5.57 3.52 10.15
CA LEU A 18 6.06 2.19 10.53
C LEU A 18 5.39 1.68 11.81
N ALA A 19 5.16 2.56 12.79
CA ALA A 19 4.45 2.21 14.03
C ALA A 19 2.98 1.84 13.82
N SER A 20 2.37 2.20 12.69
CA SER A 20 0.97 1.86 12.37
C SER A 20 0.80 0.44 11.82
N LEU A 21 1.89 -0.29 11.61
CA LEU A 21 1.87 -1.62 10.99
C LEU A 21 1.56 -2.73 12.00
N ASN A 22 0.63 -3.59 11.64
CA ASN A 22 0.27 -4.83 12.32
C ASN A 22 -0.28 -5.82 11.28
N PRO A 23 0.48 -6.84 10.83
CA PRO A 23 1.81 -7.22 11.29
C PRO A 23 2.86 -6.11 11.06
N ASN A 24 3.83 -6.02 11.97
CA ASN A 24 4.86 -5.00 11.95
C ASN A 24 5.92 -5.28 10.86
N MET A 25 6.84 -4.33 10.63
CA MET A 25 7.88 -4.48 9.59
C MET A 25 8.73 -5.75 9.75
N LYS A 26 9.11 -6.13 10.97
CA LYS A 26 9.91 -7.33 11.22
C LYS A 26 9.14 -8.61 10.86
N GLU A 27 7.87 -8.67 11.24
CA GLU A 27 6.99 -9.78 10.90
C GLU A 27 6.76 -9.87 9.38
N LEU A 28 6.53 -8.73 8.71
CA LEU A 28 6.40 -8.68 7.25
C LEU A 28 7.67 -9.16 6.54
N ALA A 29 8.85 -8.73 7.01
CA ALA A 29 10.15 -9.18 6.50
C ALA A 29 10.32 -10.70 6.59
N ASN A 30 9.88 -11.30 7.70
CA ASN A 30 9.98 -12.73 7.94
C ASN A 30 8.87 -13.56 7.26
N THR A 31 7.88 -12.92 6.64
CA THR A 31 6.72 -13.60 6.06
C THR A 31 6.52 -13.19 4.60
N ILE A 32 5.77 -12.11 4.35
CA ILE A 32 5.28 -11.77 3.01
C ILE A 32 6.36 -11.10 2.15
N PHE A 33 7.22 -10.25 2.73
CA PHE A 33 8.21 -9.49 1.96
C PHE A 33 9.29 -10.35 1.31
N CYS A 34 9.68 -11.45 1.95
CA CYS A 34 10.76 -12.31 1.49
C CYS A 34 10.31 -13.73 1.15
N SER A 35 9.01 -14.03 1.19
CA SER A 35 8.52 -15.33 0.74
C SER A 35 8.56 -15.46 -0.77
N ASP A 36 8.87 -16.66 -1.22
CA ASP A 36 8.73 -17.02 -2.63
C ASP A 36 7.26 -16.98 -3.03
N LEU A 37 7.00 -16.40 -4.20
CA LEU A 37 5.66 -16.41 -4.77
C LEU A 37 5.41 -17.76 -5.43
N THR A 38 4.40 -18.47 -4.95
CA THR A 38 3.94 -19.70 -5.59
C THR A 38 3.41 -19.41 -6.99
N ASP A 39 3.48 -20.40 -7.88
CA ASP A 39 2.94 -20.26 -9.25
C ASP A 39 1.44 -19.96 -9.24
N GLU A 40 0.70 -20.54 -8.28
CA GLU A 40 -0.71 -20.24 -8.06
C GLU A 40 -0.93 -18.76 -7.72
N ARG A 41 -0.09 -18.17 -6.86
CA ARG A 41 -0.21 -16.74 -6.51
C ARG A 41 0.09 -15.85 -7.70
N LYS A 42 1.10 -16.20 -8.50
CA LYS A 42 1.47 -15.49 -9.74
C LYS A 42 0.31 -15.51 -10.74
N ALA A 43 -0.28 -16.68 -10.98
CA ALA A 43 -1.46 -16.81 -11.84
C ALA A 43 -2.66 -16.01 -11.32
N ARG A 44 -2.90 -16.03 -10.00
CA ARG A 44 -3.98 -15.25 -9.38
C ARG A 44 -3.76 -13.74 -9.55
N PHE A 45 -2.52 -13.27 -9.42
CA PHE A 45 -2.20 -11.85 -9.62
C PHE A 45 -2.61 -11.38 -11.03
N GLU A 46 -2.34 -12.16 -12.07
CA GLU A 46 -2.77 -11.84 -13.43
C GLU A 46 -4.29 -11.75 -13.57
N ALA A 47 -5.04 -12.68 -12.97
CA ALA A 47 -6.51 -12.60 -12.94
C ALA A 47 -7.01 -11.35 -12.21
N GLU A 48 -6.39 -11.01 -11.08
CA GLU A 48 -6.70 -9.79 -10.30
C GLU A 48 -6.46 -8.51 -11.13
N THR A 49 -5.45 -8.48 -12.02
CA THR A 49 -5.20 -7.31 -12.89
C THR A 49 -6.37 -6.94 -13.80
N THR A 50 -7.22 -7.90 -14.13
CA THR A 50 -8.43 -7.62 -14.92
C THR A 50 -9.47 -6.89 -14.06
N ALA A 51 -9.72 -7.36 -12.84
CA ALA A 51 -10.61 -6.69 -11.88
C ALA A 51 -10.13 -5.29 -11.51
N TYR A 52 -8.82 -5.03 -11.55
CA TYR A 52 -8.25 -3.70 -11.29
C TYR A 52 -8.76 -2.64 -12.26
N LYS A 53 -8.96 -2.98 -13.54
CA LYS A 53 -9.43 -2.03 -14.56
C LYS A 53 -10.82 -1.47 -14.24
N GLU A 54 -11.65 -2.26 -13.56
CA GLU A 54 -12.99 -1.87 -13.15
C GLU A 54 -12.93 -0.99 -11.90
N ILE A 55 -12.22 -1.44 -10.86
CA ILE A 55 -12.15 -0.73 -9.58
C ILE A 55 -11.38 0.58 -9.70
N ARG A 56 -10.39 0.69 -10.60
CA ARG A 56 -9.65 1.94 -10.85
C ARG A 56 -10.56 3.12 -11.20
N LYS A 57 -11.74 2.87 -11.76
CA LYS A 57 -12.70 3.91 -12.15
C LYS A 57 -13.53 4.43 -10.96
N LEU A 58 -13.53 3.73 -9.84
CA LEU A 58 -14.30 4.13 -8.66
C LEU A 58 -13.73 5.39 -8.02
N ALA A 59 -14.63 6.26 -7.58
CA ALA A 59 -14.28 7.41 -6.77
C ALA A 59 -13.84 6.96 -5.36
N LYS A 60 -13.05 7.81 -4.70
CA LYS A 60 -12.57 7.59 -3.32
C LYS A 60 -13.72 7.20 -2.37
N GLU A 61 -14.84 7.92 -2.44
CA GLU A 61 -15.97 7.68 -1.53
C GLU A 61 -16.67 6.35 -1.81
N GLU A 62 -16.72 5.88 -3.06
CA GLU A 62 -17.23 4.55 -3.40
C GLU A 62 -16.32 3.45 -2.83
N VAL A 63 -15.00 3.64 -2.92
CA VAL A 63 -14.03 2.70 -2.33
C VAL A 63 -14.17 2.66 -0.82
N LYS A 64 -14.25 3.82 -0.15
CA LYS A 64 -14.47 3.92 1.30
C LYS A 64 -15.67 3.11 1.77
N VAL A 65 -16.80 3.22 1.08
CA VAL A 65 -18.02 2.46 1.41
C VAL A 65 -17.77 0.95 1.26
N ARG A 66 -17.18 0.52 0.14
CA ARG A 66 -16.93 -0.90 -0.15
C ARG A 66 -15.94 -1.54 0.82
N VAL A 67 -14.92 -0.81 1.27
CA VAL A 67 -13.94 -1.31 2.24
C VAL A 67 -14.34 -1.05 3.70
N GLY A 68 -15.54 -0.50 3.96
CA GLY A 68 -16.03 -0.25 5.32
C GLY A 68 -15.37 0.93 6.05
N ALA A 69 -14.68 1.82 5.33
CA ALA A 69 -13.90 2.93 5.86
C ALA A 69 -14.58 4.29 5.67
N THR A 70 -15.86 4.38 5.99
CA THR A 70 -16.65 5.62 5.82
C THR A 70 -16.21 6.72 6.78
N LEU A 71 -15.75 6.37 7.99
CA LEU A 71 -15.17 7.31 8.94
C LEU A 71 -13.79 7.81 8.46
N GLU A 72 -13.58 9.12 8.51
CA GLU A 72 -12.32 9.73 8.04
C GLU A 72 -11.11 9.26 8.87
N THR A 73 -11.29 9.02 10.18
CA THR A 73 -10.23 8.48 11.04
C THR A 73 -9.78 7.09 10.59
N THR A 74 -10.72 6.19 10.28
CA THR A 74 -10.44 4.86 9.74
C THR A 74 -9.76 4.95 8.38
N TRP A 75 -10.26 5.81 7.50
CA TRP A 75 -9.65 6.03 6.19
C TRP A 75 -8.21 6.54 6.28
N LEU A 76 -7.96 7.53 7.12
CA LEU A 76 -6.61 8.07 7.35
C LEU A 76 -5.68 7.01 7.93
N ALA A 77 -6.16 6.18 8.86
CA ALA A 77 -5.38 5.10 9.42
C ALA A 77 -5.02 4.04 8.35
N MET A 78 -5.97 3.64 7.50
CA MET A 78 -5.70 2.73 6.38
C MET A 78 -4.70 3.31 5.39
N ARG A 79 -4.84 4.59 5.03
CA ARG A 79 -3.88 5.30 4.18
C ARG A 79 -2.48 5.30 4.81
N ASN A 80 -2.38 5.61 6.11
CA ASN A 80 -1.11 5.60 6.82
C ASN A 80 -0.48 4.20 6.84
N THR A 81 -1.29 3.15 6.97
CA THR A 81 -0.83 1.76 6.88
C THR A 81 -0.30 1.43 5.47
N VAL A 82 -0.97 1.84 4.40
CA VAL A 82 -0.44 1.66 3.02
C VAL A 82 0.90 2.36 2.83
N ILE A 83 1.04 3.59 3.32
CA ILE A 83 2.30 4.33 3.31
C ILE A 83 3.36 3.57 4.14
N GLY A 84 2.98 3.07 5.32
CA GLY A 84 3.86 2.28 6.17
C GLY A 84 4.37 1.02 5.48
N VAL A 85 3.49 0.27 4.80
CA VAL A 85 3.88 -0.93 4.03
C VAL A 85 4.84 -0.56 2.90
N HIS A 86 4.58 0.52 2.17
CA HIS A 86 5.51 1.02 1.14
C HIS A 86 6.91 1.26 1.69
N ILE A 87 6.98 2.03 2.79
CA ILE A 87 8.24 2.41 3.40
C ILE A 87 8.95 1.18 3.97
N ALA A 88 8.23 0.32 4.70
CA ALA A 88 8.78 -0.90 5.25
C ALA A 88 9.34 -1.83 4.16
N TYR A 89 8.62 -1.98 3.05
CA TYR A 89 9.04 -2.82 1.92
C TYR A 89 10.33 -2.30 1.29
N THR A 90 10.39 -1.00 1.01
CA THR A 90 11.53 -0.35 0.36
C THR A 90 12.77 -0.35 1.25
N ILE A 91 12.62 -0.12 2.56
CA ILE A 91 13.73 -0.29 3.52
C ILE A 91 14.22 -1.74 3.53
N THR A 92 13.31 -2.71 3.66
CA THR A 92 13.67 -4.13 3.77
C THR A 92 14.49 -4.60 2.57
N HIS A 93 14.17 -4.12 1.37
CA HIS A 93 14.84 -4.50 0.13
C HIS A 93 15.93 -3.51 -0.31
N SER A 94 16.27 -2.50 0.50
CA SER A 94 17.21 -1.44 0.12
C SER A 94 16.87 -0.75 -1.21
N LEU A 95 15.58 -0.56 -1.46
CA LEU A 95 15.04 0.07 -2.67
C LEU A 95 14.74 1.55 -2.42
N PRO A 96 14.80 2.39 -3.47
CA PRO A 96 14.23 3.74 -3.40
C PRO A 96 12.71 3.68 -3.23
N LEU A 97 12.11 4.78 -2.76
CA LEU A 97 10.65 4.90 -2.78
C LEU A 97 10.13 4.87 -4.21
N PHE A 98 9.14 4.00 -4.47
CA PHE A 98 8.47 3.93 -5.76
C PHE A 98 7.72 5.23 -6.06
N GLN A 99 7.76 5.65 -7.31
CA GLN A 99 7.11 6.88 -7.78
C GLN A 99 5.93 6.58 -8.72
N LYS A 100 5.02 7.54 -8.85
CA LYS A 100 3.90 7.45 -9.80
C LYS A 100 4.43 7.19 -11.21
N GLY A 101 3.89 6.15 -11.87
CA GLY A 101 4.22 5.81 -13.25
C GLY A 101 5.54 5.05 -13.41
N GLU A 102 6.27 4.79 -12.32
CA GLU A 102 7.40 3.86 -12.34
C GLU A 102 6.89 2.43 -12.58
N TYR A 103 7.62 1.69 -13.41
CA TYR A 103 7.39 0.26 -13.55
C TYR A 103 7.83 -0.44 -12.25
N ILE A 104 6.92 -1.20 -11.66
CA ILE A 104 7.18 -2.01 -10.47
C ILE A 104 7.06 -3.46 -10.92
N ASP A 105 8.11 -4.24 -10.66
CA ASP A 105 8.12 -5.66 -10.94
C ASP A 105 6.92 -6.36 -10.27
N HIS A 106 6.33 -7.34 -10.97
CA HIS A 106 5.15 -8.05 -10.49
C HIS A 106 5.37 -8.71 -9.13
N GLU A 107 6.58 -9.22 -8.84
CA GLU A 107 6.86 -9.85 -7.56
C GLU A 107 6.84 -8.82 -6.43
N HIS A 108 7.47 -7.67 -6.64
CA HIS A 108 7.47 -6.58 -5.67
C HIS A 108 6.06 -6.07 -5.41
N LEU A 109 5.31 -5.82 -6.49
CA LEU A 109 3.95 -5.34 -6.39
C LEU A 109 3.06 -6.36 -5.65
N THR A 110 3.14 -7.64 -6.01
CA THR A 110 2.36 -8.71 -5.37
C THR A 110 2.60 -8.75 -3.86
N ARG A 111 3.87 -8.75 -3.43
CA ARG A 111 4.23 -8.76 -2.01
C ARG A 111 3.72 -7.53 -1.27
N ILE A 112 3.76 -6.35 -1.90
CA ILE A 112 3.21 -5.11 -1.32
C ILE A 112 1.69 -5.23 -1.13
N LEU A 113 0.95 -5.68 -2.15
CA LEU A 113 -0.50 -5.80 -2.09
C LEU A 113 -0.94 -6.84 -1.06
N ASP A 114 -0.25 -7.98 -1.00
CA ASP A 114 -0.52 -9.02 -0.01
C ASP A 114 -0.20 -8.52 1.40
N SER A 115 0.88 -7.74 1.55
CA SER A 115 1.23 -7.13 2.84
C SER A 115 0.22 -6.10 3.28
N ILE A 116 -0.36 -5.29 2.37
CA ILE A 116 -1.48 -4.39 2.66
C ILE A 116 -2.67 -5.22 3.14
N SER A 117 -3.06 -6.24 2.37
CA SER A 117 -4.23 -7.09 2.66
C SER A 117 -4.12 -7.81 4.01
N ALA A 118 -2.90 -8.16 4.44
CA ALA A 118 -2.63 -8.81 5.71
C ALA A 118 -2.74 -7.89 6.94
N GLN A 119 -2.73 -6.56 6.76
CA GLN A 119 -2.77 -5.65 7.91
C GLN A 119 -4.11 -5.74 8.63
N LYS A 120 -4.04 -5.80 9.97
CA LYS A 120 -5.17 -5.93 10.88
C LYS A 120 -6.24 -4.87 10.63
N ILE A 121 -5.84 -3.64 10.28
CA ILE A 121 -6.78 -2.56 10.01
C ILE A 121 -7.72 -2.88 8.84
N PHE A 122 -7.25 -3.55 7.78
CA PHE A 122 -8.12 -3.96 6.68
C PHE A 122 -8.97 -5.16 7.10
N ARG A 123 -8.35 -6.21 7.65
CA ARG A 123 -9.06 -7.44 8.04
C ARG A 123 -10.16 -7.22 9.08
N ASN A 124 -10.07 -6.17 9.88
CA ASN A 124 -11.07 -5.83 10.88
C ASN A 124 -12.22 -4.96 10.34
N GLN A 125 -12.19 -4.54 9.07
CA GLN A 125 -13.31 -3.80 8.50
C GLN A 125 -14.50 -4.72 8.29
N ALA A 126 -15.69 -4.29 8.74
CA ALA A 126 -16.93 -5.07 8.62
C ALA A 126 -17.25 -5.45 7.17
N SER A 127 -16.85 -4.63 6.21
CA SER A 127 -17.11 -4.85 4.79
C SER A 127 -15.97 -5.54 4.05
N TYR A 128 -14.90 -6.02 4.72
CA TYR A 128 -13.68 -6.55 4.08
C TYR A 128 -14.02 -7.43 2.85
N PRO A 129 -13.92 -6.89 1.63
CA PRO A 129 -14.47 -7.58 0.46
C PRO A 129 -13.56 -8.72 0.03
N GLU A 130 -14.17 -9.84 -0.38
CA GLU A 130 -13.47 -10.91 -1.08
C GLU A 130 -13.76 -10.82 -2.60
N PRO A 131 -12.73 -10.71 -3.47
CA PRO A 131 -11.30 -10.56 -3.16
C PRO A 131 -10.93 -9.11 -2.77
N PHE A 132 -9.99 -8.96 -1.82
CA PHE A 132 -9.55 -7.64 -1.34
C PHE A 132 -8.45 -7.01 -2.20
N GLN A 133 -7.64 -7.84 -2.86
CA GLN A 133 -6.47 -7.44 -3.64
C GLN A 133 -6.75 -6.31 -4.65
N PRO A 134 -7.87 -6.31 -5.39
CA PRO A 134 -8.25 -5.19 -6.23
C PRO A 134 -8.39 -3.83 -5.52
N PHE A 135 -8.89 -3.83 -4.28
CA PHE A 135 -8.95 -2.63 -3.46
C PHE A 135 -7.58 -2.26 -2.87
N ALA A 136 -6.76 -3.23 -2.49
CA ALA A 136 -5.38 -2.99 -2.09
C ALA A 136 -4.59 -2.31 -3.21
N PHE A 137 -4.77 -2.74 -4.46
CA PHE A 137 -4.16 -2.12 -5.63
C PHE A 137 -4.65 -0.69 -5.86
N TRP A 138 -5.96 -0.45 -5.72
CA TRP A 138 -6.51 0.91 -5.78
C TRP A 138 -5.89 1.82 -4.71
N LEU A 139 -5.81 1.35 -3.45
CA LEU A 139 -5.25 2.11 -2.35
C LEU A 139 -3.76 2.41 -2.55
N TRP A 140 -3.02 1.42 -3.03
CA TRP A 140 -1.61 1.54 -3.39
C TRP A 140 -1.39 2.61 -4.47
N THR A 141 -2.11 2.50 -5.58
CA THR A 141 -1.98 3.46 -6.69
C THR A 141 -2.40 4.86 -6.26
N ASN A 142 -3.49 5.01 -5.51
CA ASN A 142 -3.93 6.31 -4.99
C ASN A 142 -2.90 6.95 -4.06
N HIS A 143 -2.20 6.15 -3.25
CA HIS A 143 -1.08 6.62 -2.43
C HIS A 143 0.08 7.17 -3.28
N LEU A 144 0.50 6.43 -4.32
CA LEU A 144 1.55 6.90 -5.23
C LEU A 144 1.14 8.18 -5.98
N GLU A 145 -0.13 8.31 -6.35
CA GLU A 145 -0.67 9.51 -6.99
C GLU A 145 -0.80 10.71 -6.03
N GLY A 146 -1.18 10.47 -4.78
CA GLY A 146 -1.33 11.48 -3.72
C GLY A 146 -0.02 12.02 -3.16
N SER A 147 1.11 11.34 -3.43
CA SER A 147 2.46 11.73 -2.98
C SER A 147 2.91 13.13 -3.49
N ARG A 148 2.15 13.76 -4.39
CA ARG A 148 2.37 15.13 -4.87
C ARG A 148 2.00 16.23 -3.87
N LYS A 149 1.04 16.01 -2.96
CA LYS A 149 0.47 17.11 -2.13
C LYS A 149 1.26 17.45 -0.86
N THR A 150 2.31 16.71 -0.52
CA THR A 150 3.13 16.97 0.68
C THR A 150 4.49 17.61 0.39
N VAL A 151 4.72 18.04 -0.85
CA VAL A 151 5.85 18.91 -1.21
C VAL A 151 5.29 20.31 -1.46
N GLY A 152 5.06 21.01 -0.36
CA GLY A 152 4.44 22.34 -0.32
C GLY A 152 4.34 22.79 1.12
N GLY A 153 5.50 22.98 1.77
CA GLY A 153 5.55 23.84 2.93
C GLY A 153 5.10 25.25 2.55
N SER A 154 4.57 25.95 3.56
CA SER A 154 4.40 27.40 3.68
C SER A 154 4.34 28.21 2.39
N LYS A 155 3.17 28.81 2.16
CA LYS A 155 3.13 30.25 1.96
C LYS A 155 2.00 30.81 2.81
N ASP A 156 2.41 31.63 3.78
CA ASP A 156 1.65 32.81 4.19
C ASP A 156 1.21 33.64 2.95
#